data_AF-A0A938CRY3-F1
#
_entry.id   AF-A0A938CRY3-F1
#
_cell.length_a   1.000
_cell.length_b   1.000
_cell.length_c   1.000
_cell.angle_alpha   90.00
_cell.angle_beta   90.00
_cell.angle_gamma   90.00
#
_symmetry.space_group_name_H-M   'P 1'
#
loop_
_entity.id
_entity.type
_entity.pdbx_description
1 polymer ?
#
loop_
_entity_poly.entity_id
_entity_poly.type
_entity_poly.pdbx_seq_one_letter_code
_entity_poly.pdbx_strand_id
1 'polypeptide(L)'
;MGLVPDFILDYVNVTTYWTLLFTFHALLAVALLGALTHQAASVLMPMRQAAAAGGPSFTERFRAVHGPGYAAAVCVLWIVTFFFGAWIYTKYRMYVRIPIEQEGFWKTQGVFELKEHLASIGLGLLPVYWLFWKDARNPEYDSPRKWLTVTLAAFCWYIFLAGHIVNNVRGFGS
;
A
#
# COMPACT_ATOMS: atom_id res chain seq x y z
N MET A 1 14.15 19.55 15.19
CA MET A 1 15.53 19.01 15.05
C MET A 1 15.69 17.82 16.01
N GLY A 2 14.91 16.74 15.85
CA GLY A 2 14.90 15.66 16.86
C GLY A 2 14.03 14.45 16.54
N LEU A 3 13.92 14.05 15.27
CA LEU A 3 13.20 12.83 14.88
C LEU A 3 14.12 11.75 14.29
N VAL A 4 15.37 12.10 13.95
CA VAL A 4 16.36 11.14 13.43
C VAL A 4 17.38 10.90 14.54
N PRO A 5 17.68 9.64 14.91
CA PRO A 5 18.73 9.35 15.86
C PRO A 5 20.07 9.94 15.38
N ASP A 6 20.76 10.70 16.23
CA ASP A 6 21.98 11.43 15.87
C ASP A 6 23.05 10.52 15.26
N PHE A 7 23.13 9.27 15.74
CA PHE A 7 24.08 8.27 15.23
C PHE A 7 23.91 7.92 13.74
N ILE A 8 22.72 8.11 13.14
CA ILE A 8 22.49 7.85 11.71
C ILE A 8 23.03 9.00 10.86
N LEU A 9 22.90 10.23 11.37
CA LEU A 9 23.35 11.43 10.67
C LEU A 9 24.88 11.61 10.71
N ASP A 10 25.55 10.92 11.62
CA ASP A 10 27.02 10.84 11.67
C ASP A 10 27.62 10.14 10.44
N TYR A 11 26.86 9.25 9.79
CA TYR A 11 27.31 8.48 8.62
C TYR A 11 26.67 8.93 7.30
N VAL A 12 25.49 9.55 7.33
CA VAL A 12 24.72 9.91 6.14
C VAL A 12 24.16 11.32 6.29
N ASN A 13 24.43 12.20 5.33
CA ASN A 13 23.86 13.54 5.38
C ASN A 13 22.32 13.50 5.30
N VAL A 14 21.67 14.55 5.82
CA VAL A 14 20.21 14.64 5.98
C VAL A 14 19.47 14.43 4.64
N THR A 15 19.98 14.99 3.55
CA THR A 15 19.36 14.85 2.22
C THR A 15 19.37 13.41 1.77
N THR A 16 20.53 12.74 1.82
CA THR A 16 20.67 11.33 1.46
C THR A 16 19.78 10.44 2.33
N TYR A 17 19.71 10.71 3.64
CA TYR A 17 18.81 9.98 4.54
C TYR A 17 17.35 10.04 4.08
N TRP A 18 16.83 11.24 3.79
CA TRP A 18 15.45 11.39 3.33
C TRP A 18 15.24 10.69 1.98
N THR A 19 16.17 10.84 1.03
CA THR A 19 16.08 10.18 -0.28
C THR A 19 16.01 8.67 -0.15
N LEU A 20 16.85 8.07 0.71
CA LEU A 20 16.81 6.63 0.97
C LEU A 20 15.48 6.23 1.59
N LEU A 21 15.00 6.96 2.60
CA LEU A 21 13.73 6.67 3.27
C LEU A 21 12.54 6.70 2.29
N PHE A 22 12.46 7.74 1.45
CA PHE A 22 11.43 7.85 0.40
C PHE A 22 11.54 6.70 -0.60
N THR A 23 12.75 6.34 -1.02
CA THR A 23 12.99 5.25 -1.98
C THR A 23 12.56 3.91 -1.41
N PHE A 24 12.95 3.58 -0.17
CA PHE A 24 12.53 2.35 0.48
C PHE A 24 11.02 2.30 0.67
N HIS A 25 10.40 3.39 1.13
CA HIS A 25 8.94 3.46 1.25
C HIS A 25 8.24 3.23 -0.09
N ALA A 26 8.73 3.85 -1.17
CA ALA A 26 8.17 3.68 -2.52
C ALA A 26 8.28 2.22 -3.00
N LEU A 27 9.43 1.57 -2.82
CA LEU A 27 9.62 0.16 -3.19
C LEU A 27 8.70 -0.77 -2.39
N LEU A 28 8.56 -0.55 -1.09
CA LEU A 28 7.63 -1.30 -0.24
C LEU A 28 6.17 -1.08 -0.67
N ALA A 29 5.80 0.15 -1.01
CA ALA A 29 4.46 0.47 -1.51
C ALA A 29 4.16 -0.23 -2.85
N VAL A 30 5.13 -0.28 -3.78
CA VAL A 30 5.00 -1.03 -5.04
C VAL A 30 4.86 -2.53 -4.77
N ALA A 31 5.65 -3.09 -3.85
CA ALA A 31 5.54 -4.50 -3.47
C ALA A 31 4.16 -4.83 -2.86
N LEU A 32 3.64 -3.98 -1.97
CA LEU A 32 2.31 -4.10 -1.40
C LEU A 32 1.21 -4.02 -2.46
N LEU A 33 1.31 -3.03 -3.36
CA LEU A 33 0.39 -2.83 -4.48
C LEU A 33 0.34 -4.07 -5.39
N GLY A 34 1.51 -4.62 -5.72
CA GLY A 34 1.63 -5.86 -6.48
C GLY A 34 0.97 -7.03 -5.76
N ALA A 35 1.32 -7.28 -4.50
CA ALA A 35 0.77 -8.39 -3.71
C ALA A 35 -0.77 -8.33 -3.63
N LEU A 36 -1.33 -7.16 -3.32
CA LEU A 36 -2.78 -6.98 -3.27
C LEU A 36 -3.46 -7.10 -4.63
N THR A 37 -2.83 -6.62 -5.71
CA THR A 37 -3.38 -6.73 -7.07
C THR A 37 -3.43 -8.20 -7.53
N HIS A 38 -2.36 -8.95 -7.30
CA HIS A 38 -2.31 -10.39 -7.60
C HIS A 38 -3.34 -11.18 -6.77
N GLN A 39 -3.45 -10.88 -5.48
CA GLN A 39 -4.42 -11.55 -4.62
C GLN A 39 -5.87 -11.14 -4.92
N ALA A 40 -6.12 -9.89 -5.31
CA ALA A 40 -7.43 -9.45 -5.78
C ALA A 40 -7.83 -10.18 -7.07
N ALA A 41 -6.90 -10.35 -8.01
CA ALA A 41 -7.15 -11.12 -9.22
C ALA A 41 -7.52 -12.59 -8.92
N SER A 42 -6.90 -13.20 -7.91
CA SER A 42 -7.18 -14.59 -7.53
C SER A 42 -8.58 -14.80 -6.96
N VAL A 43 -9.11 -13.82 -6.20
CA VAL A 43 -10.45 -13.91 -5.61
C VAL A 43 -11.57 -13.39 -6.53
N LEU A 44 -11.24 -12.56 -7.52
CA LEU A 44 -12.21 -12.01 -8.48
C LEU A 44 -12.40 -12.91 -9.71
N MET A 45 -11.37 -13.66 -10.11
CA MET A 45 -11.39 -14.48 -11.31
C MET A 45 -11.48 -15.97 -10.92
N PRO A 46 -12.66 -16.59 -10.88
CA PRO A 46 -12.82 -18.00 -10.50
C PRO A 46 -12.08 -18.93 -11.46
N MET A 47 -11.55 -20.06 -10.94
CA MET A 47 -10.94 -21.09 -11.77
C MET A 47 -11.99 -21.75 -12.65
N ARG A 48 -12.13 -21.27 -13.88
CA ARG A 48 -12.63 -22.10 -14.96
C ARG A 48 -11.59 -23.19 -15.18
N GLN A 49 -12.00 -24.46 -15.14
CA GLN A 49 -11.16 -25.55 -15.63
C GLN A 49 -10.74 -25.15 -17.04
N ALA A 50 -9.43 -25.01 -17.25
CA ALA A 50 -8.88 -24.65 -18.55
C ALA A 50 -9.47 -25.61 -19.58
N ALA A 51 -10.10 -25.05 -20.62
CA ALA A 51 -10.51 -25.83 -21.76
C ALA A 51 -9.26 -26.55 -22.30
N ALA A 52 -9.35 -27.87 -22.35
CA ALA A 52 -8.33 -28.77 -22.86
C ALA A 52 -7.82 -28.26 -24.22
N ALA A 53 -6.52 -27.90 -24.31
CA ALA A 53 -5.67 -28.01 -25.52
C ALA A 53 -4.32 -27.25 -25.43
N GLY A 54 -4.11 -26.27 -24.52
CA GLY A 54 -2.99 -25.32 -24.67
C GLY A 54 -2.16 -24.96 -23.42
N GLY A 55 -2.40 -25.59 -22.27
CA GLY A 55 -1.79 -25.18 -20.99
C GLY A 55 -2.38 -23.87 -20.42
N PRO A 56 -1.96 -23.44 -19.21
CA PRO A 56 -2.53 -22.26 -18.58
C PRO A 56 -2.08 -20.96 -19.27
N SER A 57 -3.04 -20.12 -19.59
CA SER A 57 -2.86 -18.75 -20.10
C SER A 57 -2.12 -17.85 -19.10
N PHE A 58 -1.64 -16.69 -19.57
CA PHE A 58 -0.99 -15.71 -18.70
C PHE A 58 -1.89 -15.28 -17.52
N THR A 59 -3.17 -15.01 -17.79
CA THR A 59 -4.13 -14.59 -16.76
C THR A 59 -4.39 -15.69 -15.73
N GLU A 60 -4.42 -16.96 -16.16
CA GLU A 60 -4.51 -18.11 -15.26
C GLU A 60 -3.29 -18.24 -14.35
N ARG A 61 -2.08 -17.99 -14.87
CA ARG A 61 -0.87 -17.97 -14.05
C ARG A 61 -0.82 -16.77 -13.11
N PHE A 62 -1.17 -15.58 -13.60
CA PHE A 62 -1.15 -14.34 -12.83
C PHE A 62 -2.03 -14.40 -11.58
N ARG A 63 -3.20 -15.05 -11.68
CA ARG A 63 -4.16 -15.22 -10.57
C ARG A 63 -3.89 -16.46 -9.71
N ALA A 64 -3.02 -17.38 -10.14
CA ALA A 64 -2.74 -18.63 -9.42
C ALA A 64 -1.76 -18.38 -8.27
N VAL A 65 -2.23 -17.70 -7.22
CA VAL A 65 -1.44 -17.37 -6.03
C VAL A 65 -1.89 -18.16 -4.81
N HIS A 66 -0.95 -18.48 -3.93
CA HIS A 66 -1.24 -19.08 -2.64
C HIS A 66 -1.86 -18.04 -1.70
N GLY A 67 -3.19 -18.03 -1.60
CA GLY A 67 -3.97 -17.03 -0.86
C GLY A 67 -3.48 -16.74 0.56
N PRO A 68 -3.35 -17.75 1.45
CA PRO A 68 -2.84 -17.52 2.82
C PRO A 68 -1.44 -16.91 2.87
N GLY A 69 -0.55 -17.34 1.95
CA GLY A 69 0.81 -16.81 1.87
C GLY A 69 0.83 -15.34 1.45
N TYR A 70 0.01 -14.98 0.47
CA TYR A 70 -0.15 -13.58 0.05
C TYR A 70 -0.79 -12.74 1.16
N ALA A 71 -1.75 -13.26 1.91
CA ALA A 71 -2.33 -12.56 3.04
C ALA A 71 -1.27 -12.20 4.11
N ALA A 72 -0.33 -13.12 4.38
CA ALA A 72 0.79 -12.87 5.29
C ALA A 72 1.68 -11.74 4.79
N ALA A 73 2.09 -11.86 3.52
CA ALA A 73 2.92 -10.85 2.87
C ALA A 73 2.24 -9.47 2.87
N VAL A 74 0.95 -9.41 2.55
CA VAL A 74 0.15 -8.17 2.58
C VAL A 74 0.13 -7.57 3.99
N CYS A 75 -0.12 -8.36 5.03
CA CYS A 75 -0.14 -7.85 6.41
C CYS A 75 1.21 -7.23 6.80
N VAL A 76 2.31 -7.94 6.54
CA VAL A 76 3.67 -7.47 6.85
C VAL A 76 4.01 -6.22 6.03
N LEU A 77 3.81 -6.27 4.72
CA LEU A 77 4.10 -5.15 3.82
C LEU A 77 3.27 -3.92 4.19
N TRP A 78 1.99 -4.07 4.54
CA TRP A 78 1.15 -2.94 4.97
C TRP A 78 1.69 -2.31 6.24
N ILE A 79 1.98 -3.11 7.28
CA ILE A 79 2.50 -2.60 8.55
C ILE A 79 3.81 -1.85 8.36
N VAL A 80 4.77 -2.47 7.65
CA VAL A 80 6.09 -1.86 7.42
C VAL A 80 5.96 -0.59 6.56
N THR A 81 5.19 -0.64 5.47
CA THR A 81 4.95 0.54 4.62
C THR A 81 4.27 1.66 5.39
N PHE A 82 3.31 1.33 6.25
CA PHE A 82 2.60 2.29 7.10
C PHE A 82 3.56 3.00 8.05
N PHE A 83 4.47 2.30 8.72
CA PHE A 83 5.42 2.93 9.63
C PHE A 83 6.44 3.84 8.91
N PHE A 84 6.96 3.41 7.75
CA PHE A 84 7.80 4.27 6.92
C PHE A 84 7.01 5.51 6.43
N GLY A 85 5.75 5.32 6.04
CA GLY A 85 4.85 6.39 5.65
C GLY A 85 4.59 7.37 6.79
N ALA A 86 4.34 6.88 8.01
CA ALA A 86 4.14 7.69 9.21
C ALA A 86 5.39 8.50 9.56
N TRP A 87 6.59 7.94 9.34
CA TRP A 87 7.84 8.68 9.51
C TRP A 87 7.95 9.82 8.49
N ILE A 88 7.68 9.54 7.21
CA ILE A 88 7.66 10.53 6.14
C ILE A 88 6.57 11.60 6.36
N TYR A 89 5.44 11.20 6.94
CA TYR A 89 4.29 12.08 7.23
C TYR A 89 4.68 13.24 8.14
N THR A 90 5.64 13.06 9.05
CA THR A 90 6.15 14.16 9.88
C THR A 90 6.71 15.31 9.04
N LYS A 91 7.43 14.98 7.96
CA LYS A 91 7.97 15.97 7.01
C LYS A 91 6.86 16.61 6.19
N TYR A 92 5.86 15.83 5.78
CA TYR A 92 4.67 16.37 5.12
C TYR A 92 3.97 17.42 6.00
N ARG A 93 3.74 17.12 7.29
CA ARG A 93 3.01 18.02 8.19
C ARG A 93 3.73 19.34 8.45
N MET A 94 5.05 19.31 8.56
CA MET A 94 5.84 20.50 8.89
C MET A 94 6.19 21.34 7.66
N TYR A 95 6.43 20.72 6.50
CA TYR A 95 7.00 21.41 5.35
C TYR A 95 6.08 21.44 4.13
N VAL A 96 5.14 20.49 4.01
CA VAL A 96 4.30 20.33 2.82
C VAL A 96 2.89 20.87 3.02
N ARG A 97 2.25 20.52 4.12
CA ARG A 97 0.86 20.90 4.39
C ARG A 97 0.68 22.42 4.46
N ILE A 98 1.55 23.11 5.20
CA ILE A 98 1.41 24.55 5.48
C ILE A 98 1.34 25.37 4.17
N PRO A 99 2.29 25.25 3.21
CA PRO A 99 2.16 26.01 1.97
C PRO A 99 1.01 25.53 1.05
N ILE A 100 0.63 24.25 1.06
CA ILE A 100 -0.57 23.78 0.31
C ILE A 100 -1.84 24.50 0.81
N GLU A 101 -1.95 24.69 2.12
CA GLU A 101 -3.05 25.44 2.74
C GLU A 101 -2.98 26.93 2.41
N GLN A 102 -1.78 27.53 2.47
CA GLN A 102 -1.56 28.95 2.17
C GLN A 102 -1.85 29.29 0.69
N GLU A 103 -1.57 28.36 -0.22
CA GLU A 103 -1.85 28.50 -1.66
C GLU A 103 -3.30 28.13 -2.04
N GLY A 104 -4.12 27.69 -1.07
CA GLY A 104 -5.53 27.37 -1.29
C GLY A 104 -5.78 26.05 -2.04
N PHE A 105 -4.81 25.13 -2.04
CA PHE A 105 -4.92 23.81 -2.69
C PHE A 105 -5.70 22.78 -1.84
N TRP A 106 -6.90 23.16 -1.41
CA TRP A 106 -7.76 22.38 -0.51
C TRP A 106 -8.14 20.99 -1.06
N LYS A 107 -8.32 20.88 -2.39
CA LYS A 107 -8.62 19.58 -3.03
C LYS A 107 -7.43 18.63 -2.94
N THR A 108 -6.21 19.12 -3.20
CA THR A 108 -4.98 18.35 -3.08
C THR A 108 -4.76 17.89 -1.65
N GLN A 109 -5.01 18.77 -0.68
CA GLN A 109 -4.98 18.41 0.73
C GLN A 109 -6.04 17.36 1.07
N GLY A 110 -7.29 17.52 0.61
CA GLY A 110 -8.35 16.55 0.87
C GLY A 110 -8.04 15.15 0.32
N VAL A 111 -7.43 15.06 -0.87
CA VAL A 111 -6.94 13.80 -1.44
C VAL A 111 -5.88 13.16 -0.54
N PHE A 112 -4.97 13.96 0.00
CA PHE A 112 -3.95 13.48 0.92
C PHE A 112 -4.55 13.00 2.26
N GLU A 113 -5.43 13.77 2.87
CA GLU A 113 -6.07 13.40 4.15
C GLU A 113 -6.92 12.14 4.00
N LEU A 114 -7.66 11.98 2.88
CA LEU A 114 -8.37 10.73 2.59
C LEU A 114 -7.40 9.55 2.46
N LYS A 115 -6.25 9.74 1.81
CA LYS A 115 -5.20 8.72 1.74
C LYS A 115 -4.75 8.29 3.14
N GLU A 116 -4.50 9.22 4.05
CA GLU A 116 -4.06 8.89 5.40
C GLU A 116 -5.15 8.13 6.17
N HIS A 117 -6.42 8.52 6.05
CA HIS A 117 -7.53 7.78 6.63
C HIS A 117 -7.63 6.34 6.09
N LEU A 118 -7.55 6.16 4.78
CA LEU A 118 -7.61 4.83 4.18
C LEU A 118 -6.41 3.95 4.59
N ALA A 119 -5.23 4.54 4.77
CA ALA A 119 -4.05 3.83 5.26
C ALA A 119 -4.26 3.32 6.70
N SER A 120 -4.81 4.15 7.57
CA SER A 120 -5.14 3.78 8.95
C SER A 120 -6.30 2.79 9.05
N ILE A 121 -7.35 2.95 8.24
CA ILE A 121 -8.47 2.00 8.19
C ILE A 121 -7.98 0.65 7.70
N GLY A 122 -7.20 0.60 6.61
CA GLY A 122 -6.65 -0.65 6.12
C GLY A 122 -5.72 -1.33 7.13
N LEU A 123 -4.93 -0.56 7.89
CA LEU A 123 -4.15 -1.09 9.02
C LEU A 123 -5.05 -1.74 10.09
N GLY A 124 -6.16 -1.08 10.45
CA GLY A 124 -7.15 -1.60 11.39
C GLY A 124 -7.90 -2.84 10.89
N LEU A 125 -7.99 -3.04 9.57
CA LEU A 125 -8.61 -4.21 8.94
C LEU A 125 -7.66 -5.44 8.87
N LEU A 126 -6.35 -5.28 9.06
CA LEU A 126 -5.39 -6.39 8.92
C LEU A 126 -5.65 -7.58 9.87
N PRO A 127 -6.03 -7.41 11.15
CA PRO A 127 -6.29 -8.55 12.03
C PRO A 127 -7.43 -9.44 11.54
N VAL A 128 -8.54 -8.84 11.10
CA VAL A 128 -9.69 -9.58 10.57
C VAL A 128 -9.37 -10.17 9.19
N TYR A 129 -8.57 -9.46 8.38
CA TYR A 129 -8.05 -9.97 7.12
C TYR A 129 -7.22 -11.24 7.30
N TRP A 130 -6.27 -11.19 8.23
CA TRP A 130 -5.41 -12.30 8.58
C TRP A 130 -6.23 -13.49 9.11
N LEU A 131 -7.21 -13.23 9.98
CA LEU A 131 -8.09 -14.26 10.54
C LEU A 131 -8.79 -15.06 9.44
N PHE A 132 -9.43 -14.36 8.48
CA PHE A 132 -10.17 -15.03 7.41
C PHE A 132 -9.28 -15.84 6.45
N TRP A 133 -8.03 -15.40 6.25
CA TRP A 133 -7.07 -16.09 5.40
C TRP A 133 -6.31 -17.22 6.11
N LYS A 134 -6.19 -17.18 7.44
CA LYS A 134 -5.60 -18.27 8.23
C LYS A 134 -6.41 -19.56 8.06
N ASP A 135 -7.73 -19.46 8.07
CA ASP A 135 -8.66 -20.58 7.85
C ASP A 135 -9.24 -20.58 6.43
N ALA A 136 -8.35 -20.61 5.43
CA ALA A 136 -8.73 -20.57 4.01
C ALA A 136 -9.63 -21.74 3.54
N ARG A 137 -9.73 -22.82 4.32
CA ARG A 137 -10.59 -23.98 4.03
C ARG A 137 -12.03 -23.79 4.51
N ASN A 138 -12.29 -22.81 5.38
CA ASN A 138 -13.65 -22.55 5.86
C ASN A 138 -14.45 -21.82 4.76
N PRO A 139 -15.54 -22.41 4.22
CA PRO A 139 -16.35 -21.79 3.17
C PRO A 139 -17.14 -20.56 3.66
N GLU A 140 -17.45 -20.44 4.94
CA GLU A 140 -18.16 -19.26 5.49
C GLU A 140 -17.35 -17.97 5.31
N TYR A 141 -16.03 -18.10 5.21
CA TYR A 141 -15.09 -17.00 5.05
C TYR A 141 -14.78 -16.68 3.58
N ASP A 142 -15.35 -17.38 2.59
CA ASP A 142 -15.08 -17.13 1.17
C ASP A 142 -15.46 -15.71 0.73
N SER A 143 -16.69 -15.30 1.05
CA SER A 143 -17.19 -13.96 0.72
C SER A 143 -16.44 -12.86 1.50
N PRO A 144 -16.28 -12.97 2.84
CA PRO A 144 -15.46 -12.03 3.60
C PRO A 144 -14.02 -11.90 3.10
N ARG A 145 -13.31 -13.01 2.83
CA ARG A 145 -11.95 -12.97 2.26
C ARG A 145 -11.92 -12.19 0.96
N LYS A 146 -12.81 -12.54 0.03
CA LYS A 146 -12.87 -11.92 -1.30
C LYS A 146 -13.05 -10.41 -1.19
N TRP A 147 -14.09 -9.97 -0.49
CA TRP A 147 -14.42 -8.54 -0.44
C TRP A 147 -13.40 -7.75 0.37
N LEU A 148 -12.85 -8.32 1.45
CA LEU A 148 -11.81 -7.65 2.22
C LEU A 148 -10.50 -7.51 1.43
N THR A 149 -10.09 -8.53 0.67
CA THR A 149 -8.96 -8.42 -0.26
C THR A 149 -9.20 -7.31 -1.29
N VAL A 150 -10.40 -7.26 -1.89
CA VAL A 150 -10.76 -6.24 -2.89
C VAL A 150 -10.76 -4.83 -2.28
N THR A 151 -11.32 -4.66 -1.09
CA THR A 151 -11.32 -3.38 -0.37
C THR A 151 -9.90 -2.91 -0.05
N LEU A 152 -9.05 -3.79 0.49
CA LEU A 152 -7.65 -3.46 0.77
C LEU A 152 -6.88 -3.13 -0.50
N ALA A 153 -7.13 -3.85 -1.60
CA ALA A 153 -6.53 -3.53 -2.90
C ALA A 153 -6.97 -2.15 -3.40
N ALA A 154 -8.26 -1.81 -3.31
CA ALA A 154 -8.78 -0.50 -3.69
C ALA A 154 -8.17 0.63 -2.85
N PHE A 155 -8.06 0.43 -1.53
CA PHE A 155 -7.39 1.37 -0.64
C PHE A 155 -5.93 1.55 -1.02
N CYS A 156 -5.20 0.45 -1.22
CA CYS A 156 -3.78 0.49 -1.58
C CYS A 156 -3.54 1.23 -2.91
N TRP A 157 -4.35 0.96 -3.94
CA TRP A 157 -4.30 1.70 -5.20
C TRP A 157 -4.55 3.20 -5.02
N TYR A 158 -5.59 3.56 -4.26
CA TYR A 158 -5.87 4.97 -3.98
C TYR A 158 -4.71 5.65 -3.25
N ILE A 159 -4.23 5.06 -2.15
CA ILE A 159 -3.13 5.58 -1.32
C ILE A 159 -1.85 5.75 -2.15
N PHE A 160 -1.55 4.77 -3.01
CA PHE A 160 -0.39 4.82 -3.90
C PHE A 160 -0.49 5.97 -4.90
N LEU A 161 -1.62 6.08 -5.61
CA LEU A 161 -1.84 7.13 -6.61
C LEU A 161 -1.89 8.53 -5.98
N ALA A 162 -2.64 8.69 -4.90
CA ALA A 162 -2.72 9.95 -4.16
C ALA A 162 -1.34 10.38 -3.65
N GLY A 163 -0.51 9.44 -3.18
CA GLY A 163 0.86 9.71 -2.78
C GLY A 163 1.71 10.25 -3.92
N HIS A 164 1.65 9.64 -5.11
CA HIS A 164 2.40 10.11 -6.29
C HIS A 164 1.90 11.47 -6.79
N ILE A 165 0.59 11.66 -6.90
CA ILE A 165 0.00 12.91 -7.40
C ILE A 165 0.38 14.07 -6.47
N VAL A 166 0.19 13.93 -5.15
CA VAL A 166 0.49 15.00 -4.19
C VAL A 166 1.98 15.31 -4.13
N ASN A 167 2.86 14.31 -4.25
CA ASN A 167 4.29 14.54 -4.34
C ASN A 167 4.66 15.36 -5.59
N ASN A 168 3.96 15.15 -6.71
CA ASN A 168 4.24 15.84 -7.98
C ASN A 168 3.71 17.29 -8.01
N VAL A 169 2.71 17.64 -7.20
CA VAL A 169 2.18 19.03 -7.09
C VAL A 169 3.25 20.01 -6.63
N ARG A 170 4.34 19.54 -6.00
CA ARG A 170 5.48 20.37 -5.60
C ARG A 170 6.72 20.27 -6.49
N GLY A 171 6.66 19.55 -7.62
CA GLY A 171 7.75 19.52 -8.60
C GLY A 171 8.50 18.19 -8.71
N PHE A 172 7.90 17.24 -9.43
CA PHE A 172 8.65 16.44 -10.40
C PHE A 172 8.15 16.82 -11.79
N GLY A 173 8.73 17.90 -12.34
CA GLY A 173 8.36 18.45 -13.65
C GLY A 173 8.72 19.91 -13.91
N SER A 174 9.34 20.61 -12.96
CA SER A 174 9.90 21.97 -13.15
C SER A 174 11.09 22.20 -12.24
#